data_AF-A0A075APS1-F1
#
_entry.id   AF-A0A075APS1-F1
#
_cell.length_a   1.000
_cell.length_b   1.000
_cell.length_c   1.000
_cell.angle_alpha   90.00
_cell.angle_beta   90.00
_cell.angle_gamma   90.00
#
_symmetry.space_group_name_H-M   'P 1'
#
loop_
_entity.id
_entity.type
_entity.pdbx_description
1 polymer ?
#
loop_
_entity_poly.entity_id
_entity_poly.type
_entity_poly.pdbx_seq_one_letter_code
_entity_poly.pdbx_strand_id
1 'polypeptide(L)'
;MKVQDILSSYEAFRTLKPDQINTIASLFKPFKISKGQTLAKHGERHSSVYMLFSGNVSVYSHHGSDQHKINDIKAPCLVGFTCLFITNAIATATLIADYDSDGFIADRSAFETLVIQDPELSACMLKYMALEIRSWRVQDAATLSSQKKSKIVVFDSKPYDILYFNKHAENYNDLGLELDFVESRLSEKTVSLAQGATVVSVFVNDTVNAQVVQMLTGYGVKLIALRCAGFNNVDLNACDMLGMSVARVPAYSPYAVAEHALALMLSLNRKTHHAYTRTRNGDFTLSNSLIGFDMHGRTVGVIGTGKIGKILVNILIGLGCNVLCYDVYRDEELCHKQNVRYVDTVDEIYTSCDVISLHSPLLPDTKHMINDDAISKMKKGVMLINTSRGGLIDTMALIRGLKSGMVGSAGLDVYEGEEEYFFRNWSDHVINDDLLARLMTFNNVLVTSHQAFFTKEALDAISSTTYLNVEEFVKGGKKMKQLTNTVNKSA
;
A
#
# COMPACT_ATOMS: atom_id res chain seq x y z
N MET A 1 -47.06 -27.74 -4.67
CA MET A 1 -45.62 -27.77 -4.35
C MET A 1 -45.48 -27.87 -2.83
N LYS A 2 -44.56 -28.67 -2.29
CA LYS A 2 -44.49 -28.88 -0.83
C LYS A 2 -43.63 -27.80 -0.18
N VAL A 3 -43.92 -27.42 1.07
CA VAL A 3 -43.15 -26.42 1.85
C VAL A 3 -41.66 -26.78 1.88
N GLN A 4 -41.35 -28.08 1.98
CA GLN A 4 -39.99 -28.62 1.96
C GLN A 4 -39.22 -28.25 0.68
N ASP A 5 -39.88 -28.26 -0.48
CA ASP A 5 -39.23 -27.99 -1.77
C ASP A 5 -38.79 -26.53 -1.85
N ILE A 6 -39.64 -25.62 -1.35
CA ILE A 6 -39.30 -24.19 -1.27
C ILE A 6 -38.17 -23.99 -0.27
N LEU A 7 -38.27 -24.53 0.96
CA LEU A 7 -37.20 -24.37 1.96
C LEU A 7 -35.85 -24.84 1.40
N SER A 8 -35.81 -26.02 0.79
CA SER A 8 -34.59 -26.61 0.21
C SER A 8 -33.98 -25.79 -0.93
N SER A 9 -34.75 -24.87 -1.54
CA SER A 9 -34.26 -23.97 -2.58
C SER A 9 -33.45 -22.79 -2.03
N TYR A 10 -33.61 -22.45 -0.74
CA TYR A 10 -32.85 -21.37 -0.09
C TYR A 10 -31.55 -21.92 0.49
N GLU A 11 -30.46 -21.17 0.28
CA GLU A 11 -29.12 -21.56 0.72
C GLU A 11 -29.05 -21.83 2.22
N ALA A 12 -29.81 -21.08 3.03
CA ALA A 12 -29.93 -21.25 4.47
C ALA A 12 -30.34 -22.66 4.92
N PHE A 13 -31.13 -23.37 4.11
CA PHE A 13 -31.69 -24.67 4.46
C PHE A 13 -31.11 -25.82 3.64
N ARG A 14 -30.36 -25.53 2.58
CA ARG A 14 -29.82 -26.54 1.65
C ARG A 14 -28.88 -27.54 2.33
N THR A 15 -28.25 -27.17 3.44
CA THR A 15 -27.31 -28.02 4.19
C THR A 15 -27.95 -28.82 5.32
N LEU A 16 -29.27 -28.67 5.53
CA LEU A 16 -29.99 -29.37 6.58
C LEU A 16 -30.36 -30.79 6.19
N LYS A 17 -30.42 -31.68 7.19
CA LYS A 17 -30.88 -33.05 7.00
C LYS A 17 -32.39 -33.06 6.66
N PRO A 18 -32.91 -34.06 5.92
CA PRO A 18 -34.33 -34.14 5.56
C PRO A 18 -35.28 -34.04 6.77
N ASP A 19 -34.92 -34.62 7.91
CA ASP A 19 -35.74 -34.57 9.13
C ASP A 19 -35.81 -33.16 9.74
N GLN A 20 -34.74 -32.38 9.64
CA GLN A 20 -34.70 -30.98 10.07
C GLN A 20 -35.57 -30.10 9.16
N ILE A 21 -35.51 -30.32 7.85
CA ILE A 21 -36.36 -29.62 6.87
C ILE A 21 -37.84 -29.95 7.13
N ASN A 22 -38.17 -31.21 7.43
CA ASN A 22 -39.53 -31.61 7.79
C ASN A 22 -40.01 -30.93 9.07
N THR A 23 -39.12 -30.82 10.06
CA THR A 23 -39.44 -30.16 11.33
C THR A 23 -39.71 -28.66 11.12
N ILE A 24 -38.89 -27.96 10.33
CA ILE A 24 -39.12 -26.54 9.98
C ILE A 24 -40.39 -26.38 9.15
N ALA A 25 -40.63 -27.27 8.18
CA ALA A 25 -41.83 -27.24 7.35
C ALA A 25 -43.12 -27.40 8.17
N SER A 26 -43.07 -28.10 9.30
CA SER A 26 -44.23 -28.27 10.20
C SER A 26 -44.65 -26.97 10.92
N LEU A 27 -43.77 -25.96 10.97
CA LEU A 27 -44.08 -24.65 11.57
C LEU A 27 -45.00 -23.80 10.68
N PHE A 28 -45.05 -24.10 9.39
CA PHE A 28 -45.78 -23.34 8.38
C PHE A 28 -47.26 -23.75 8.36
N LYS A 29 -48.15 -22.79 8.64
CA LYS A 29 -49.60 -22.98 8.64
C LYS A 29 -50.22 -22.42 7.36
N PRO A 30 -51.24 -23.07 6.76
CA PRO A 30 -51.90 -22.54 5.58
C PRO A 30 -52.41 -21.11 5.80
N PHE A 31 -52.17 -20.24 4.84
CA PHE A 31 -52.53 -18.83 4.87
C PHE A 31 -53.04 -18.39 3.50
N LYS A 32 -54.08 -17.56 3.49
CA LYS A 32 -54.59 -16.93 2.26
C LYS A 32 -54.32 -15.45 2.32
N ILE A 33 -53.79 -14.91 1.22
CA ILE A 33 -53.58 -13.48 1.07
C ILE A 33 -54.46 -12.94 -0.06
N SER A 34 -55.11 -11.80 0.19
CA SER A 34 -55.87 -11.10 -0.82
C SER A 34 -55.01 -10.06 -1.55
N LYS A 35 -55.35 -9.79 -2.81
CA LYS A 35 -54.77 -8.70 -3.58
C LYS A 35 -54.87 -7.38 -2.83
N GLY A 36 -53.74 -6.65 -2.76
CA GLY A 36 -53.61 -5.38 -2.06
C GLY A 36 -53.32 -5.51 -0.56
N GLN A 37 -53.31 -6.71 0.00
CA GLN A 37 -52.98 -6.91 1.40
C GLN A 37 -51.47 -6.70 1.64
N THR A 38 -51.16 -5.96 2.71
CA THR A 38 -49.78 -5.69 3.12
C THR A 38 -49.26 -6.84 3.99
N LEU A 39 -48.17 -7.47 3.54
CA LEU A 39 -47.48 -8.57 4.25
C LEU A 39 -46.55 -8.03 5.36
N ALA A 40 -45.87 -6.94 5.06
CA ALA A 40 -45.02 -6.19 5.98
C ALA A 40 -45.00 -4.72 5.54
N LYS A 41 -44.92 -3.79 6.50
CA LYS A 41 -44.94 -2.35 6.23
C LYS A 41 -43.66 -1.71 6.72
N HIS A 42 -43.05 -0.88 5.87
CA HIS A 42 -41.81 -0.18 6.19
C HIS A 42 -41.92 0.55 7.53
N GLY A 43 -40.91 0.38 8.39
CA GLY A 43 -40.86 1.02 9.71
C GLY A 43 -41.68 0.32 10.80
N GLU A 44 -42.51 -0.67 10.46
CA GLU A 44 -43.25 -1.47 11.44
C GLU A 44 -42.48 -2.74 11.82
N ARG A 45 -42.73 -3.22 13.04
CA ARG A 45 -42.16 -4.49 13.50
C ARG A 45 -42.75 -5.63 12.68
N HIS A 46 -41.88 -6.54 12.26
CA HIS A 46 -42.27 -7.69 11.46
C HIS A 46 -41.69 -8.97 12.06
N SER A 47 -42.54 -9.98 12.26
CA SER A 47 -42.20 -11.19 13.01
C SER A 47 -42.69 -12.49 12.37
N SER A 48 -43.15 -12.44 11.12
CA SER A 48 -43.70 -13.60 10.43
C SER A 48 -43.01 -13.78 9.09
N VAL A 49 -42.93 -15.02 8.60
CA VAL A 49 -42.40 -15.36 7.29
C VAL A 49 -43.53 -15.91 6.45
N TYR A 50 -43.63 -15.44 5.22
CA TYR A 50 -44.66 -15.88 4.28
C TYR A 50 -44.04 -16.68 3.14
N MET A 51 -44.67 -17.77 2.80
CA MET A 51 -44.33 -18.64 1.69
C MET A 51 -45.48 -18.65 0.69
N LEU A 52 -45.29 -18.08 -0.49
CA LEU A 52 -46.34 -17.98 -1.52
C LEU A 52 -46.03 -18.93 -2.67
N PHE A 53 -47.05 -19.63 -3.21
CA PHE A 53 -46.88 -20.57 -4.33
C PHE A 53 -47.25 -19.99 -5.69
N SER A 54 -48.04 -18.94 -5.71
CA SER A 54 -48.52 -18.26 -6.90
C SER A 54 -48.61 -16.76 -6.65
N GLY A 55 -48.73 -15.97 -7.72
CA GLY A 55 -48.79 -14.52 -7.65
C GLY A 55 -47.42 -13.84 -7.53
N ASN A 56 -47.43 -12.54 -7.25
CA ASN A 56 -46.26 -11.70 -7.05
C ASN A 56 -46.46 -10.82 -5.81
N VAL A 57 -45.36 -10.42 -5.20
CA VAL A 57 -45.32 -9.42 -4.14
C VAL A 57 -44.55 -8.21 -4.62
N SER A 58 -45.23 -7.07 -4.72
CA SER A 58 -44.60 -5.78 -5.00
C SER A 58 -43.87 -5.26 -3.78
N VAL A 59 -42.62 -4.82 -3.97
CA VAL A 59 -41.75 -4.26 -2.93
C VAL A 59 -41.66 -2.75 -3.09
N TYR A 60 -41.93 -2.02 -2.02
CA TYR A 60 -41.90 -0.56 -2.01
C TYR A 60 -40.90 -0.02 -0.98
N SER A 61 -40.01 0.86 -1.43
CA SER A 61 -39.13 1.65 -0.56
C SER A 61 -39.82 2.95 -0.14
N HIS A 62 -39.43 3.48 1.02
CA HIS A 62 -39.91 4.76 1.53
C HIS A 62 -38.74 5.73 1.67
N HIS A 63 -38.88 6.92 1.08
CA HIS A 63 -37.96 8.05 1.27
C HIS A 63 -38.79 9.26 1.73
N GLY A 64 -38.77 9.55 3.03
CA GLY A 64 -39.67 10.56 3.60
C GLY A 64 -41.13 10.11 3.56
N SER A 65 -42.01 10.94 3.01
CA SER A 65 -43.44 10.63 2.84
C SER A 65 -43.77 9.84 1.57
N ASP A 66 -42.82 9.68 0.65
CA ASP A 66 -43.07 9.13 -0.67
C ASP A 66 -42.76 7.64 -0.74
N GLN A 67 -43.69 6.87 -1.32
CA GLN A 67 -43.60 5.43 -1.51
C GLN A 67 -43.35 5.12 -2.99
N HIS A 68 -42.25 4.44 -3.30
CA HIS A 68 -41.90 4.05 -4.68
C HIS A 68 -41.70 2.53 -4.78
N LYS A 69 -42.26 1.93 -5.83
CA LYS A 69 -42.07 0.51 -6.14
C LYS A 69 -40.64 0.30 -6.63
N ILE A 70 -39.91 -0.60 -5.97
CA ILE A 70 -38.50 -0.88 -6.27
C ILE A 70 -38.26 -2.28 -6.84
N ASN A 71 -39.15 -3.24 -6.59
CA ASN A 71 -38.97 -4.62 -7.06
C ASN A 71 -40.29 -5.41 -7.09
N ASP A 72 -40.28 -6.55 -7.77
CA ASP A 72 -41.34 -7.56 -7.79
C ASP A 72 -40.77 -8.94 -7.45
N ILE A 73 -41.27 -9.56 -6.37
CA ILE A 73 -40.89 -10.91 -5.96
C ILE A 73 -41.90 -11.89 -6.55
N LYS A 74 -41.46 -12.69 -7.52
CA LYS A 74 -42.31 -13.71 -8.16
C LYS A 74 -42.41 -14.98 -7.32
N ALA A 75 -43.61 -15.54 -7.20
CA ALA A 75 -43.79 -16.85 -6.59
C ALA A 75 -43.22 -17.98 -7.49
N PRO A 76 -42.77 -19.10 -6.91
CA PRO A 76 -42.76 -19.39 -5.48
C PRO A 76 -41.66 -18.66 -4.72
N CYS A 77 -42.02 -18.02 -3.62
CA CYS A 77 -41.10 -17.17 -2.86
C CYS A 77 -41.30 -17.28 -1.34
N LEU A 78 -40.24 -16.93 -0.63
CA LEU A 78 -40.19 -16.80 0.83
C LEU A 78 -39.90 -15.32 1.13
N VAL A 79 -40.80 -14.67 1.85
CA VAL A 79 -40.74 -13.23 2.11
C VAL A 79 -40.74 -12.99 3.63
N GLY A 80 -39.95 -12.02 4.08
CA GLY A 80 -39.78 -11.72 5.51
C GLY A 80 -38.74 -12.60 6.21
N PHE A 81 -38.03 -13.45 5.49
CA PHE A 81 -37.10 -14.46 6.03
C PHE A 81 -36.08 -13.92 7.04
N THR A 82 -35.55 -12.72 6.83
CA THR A 82 -34.58 -12.07 7.72
C THR A 82 -35.12 -11.82 9.13
N CYS A 83 -36.45 -11.75 9.31
CA CYS A 83 -37.08 -11.54 10.62
C CYS A 83 -36.88 -12.73 11.57
N LEU A 84 -36.53 -13.91 11.05
CA LEU A 84 -36.21 -15.09 11.85
C LEU A 84 -34.90 -14.94 12.63
N PHE A 85 -34.00 -14.05 12.20
CA PHE A 85 -32.65 -13.93 12.75
C PHE A 85 -32.41 -12.63 13.54
N ILE A 86 -33.21 -11.58 13.34
CA ILE A 86 -32.95 -10.24 13.89
C ILE A 86 -34.00 -9.85 14.93
N THR A 87 -33.65 -9.83 16.22
CA THR A 87 -34.58 -9.46 17.30
C THR A 87 -35.14 -8.05 17.10
N ASN A 88 -36.47 -7.89 17.16
CA ASN A 88 -37.18 -6.65 16.80
C ASN A 88 -36.95 -6.20 15.35
N ALA A 89 -36.92 -7.12 14.39
CA ALA A 89 -36.82 -6.78 12.96
C ALA A 89 -37.86 -5.72 12.56
N ILE A 90 -37.37 -4.59 12.08
CA ILE A 90 -38.18 -3.55 11.45
C ILE A 90 -38.17 -3.85 9.95
N ALA A 91 -39.34 -3.88 9.32
CA ALA A 91 -39.39 -4.10 7.88
C ALA A 91 -38.72 -2.92 7.15
N THR A 92 -37.74 -3.23 6.30
CA THR A 92 -36.99 -2.25 5.52
C THR A 92 -37.75 -1.78 4.28
N ALA A 93 -38.82 -2.48 3.90
CA ALA A 93 -39.68 -2.15 2.77
C ALA A 93 -41.14 -2.53 3.08
N THR A 94 -42.08 -1.91 2.36
CA THR A 94 -43.48 -2.32 2.37
C THR A 94 -43.71 -3.37 1.28
N LEU A 95 -44.35 -4.48 1.65
CA LEU A 95 -44.58 -5.65 0.81
C LEU A 95 -46.08 -5.82 0.61
N ILE A 96 -46.55 -5.77 -0.64
CA ILE A 96 -47.99 -5.83 -0.97
C ILE A 96 -48.20 -6.97 -1.96
N ALA A 97 -49.20 -7.82 -1.69
CA ALA A 97 -49.57 -8.89 -2.62
C ALA A 97 -50.32 -8.33 -3.83
N ASP A 98 -49.88 -8.70 -5.04
CA ASP A 98 -50.49 -8.20 -6.28
C ASP A 98 -51.72 -9.01 -6.72
N TYR A 99 -51.89 -10.20 -6.15
CA TYR A 99 -52.92 -11.17 -6.50
C TYR A 99 -53.44 -11.88 -5.24
N ASP A 100 -54.64 -12.45 -5.34
CA ASP A 100 -55.09 -13.44 -4.37
C ASP A 100 -54.18 -14.67 -4.48
N SER A 101 -53.63 -15.14 -3.38
CA SER A 101 -52.65 -16.23 -3.38
C SER A 101 -52.81 -17.12 -2.16
N ASP A 102 -52.64 -18.42 -2.39
CA ASP A 102 -52.52 -19.41 -1.32
C ASP A 102 -51.04 -19.55 -0.94
N GLY A 103 -50.78 -19.67 0.35
CA GLY A 103 -49.44 -19.78 0.90
C GLY A 103 -49.41 -20.41 2.28
N PHE A 104 -48.26 -20.29 2.91
CA PHE A 104 -48.08 -20.62 4.32
C PHE A 104 -47.46 -19.45 5.08
N ILE A 105 -47.76 -19.36 6.37
CA ILE A 105 -47.16 -18.42 7.31
C ILE A 105 -46.51 -19.17 8.46
N ALA A 106 -45.35 -18.71 8.91
CA ALA A 106 -44.71 -19.15 10.14
C ALA A 106 -44.30 -17.93 10.97
N ASP A 107 -44.49 -18.02 12.29
CA ASP A 107 -44.07 -16.96 13.21
C ASP A 107 -42.66 -17.22 13.73
N ARG A 108 -41.92 -16.13 13.94
CA ARG A 108 -40.56 -16.15 14.48
C ARG A 108 -40.48 -16.92 15.80
N SER A 109 -41.42 -16.73 16.72
CA SER A 109 -41.39 -17.38 18.04
C SER A 109 -41.39 -18.91 17.95
N ALA A 110 -42.09 -19.46 16.96
CA ALA A 110 -42.11 -20.90 16.69
C ALA A 110 -40.74 -21.38 16.16
N PHE A 111 -40.09 -20.58 15.30
CA PHE A 111 -38.75 -20.87 14.79
C PHE A 111 -37.67 -20.73 15.88
N GLU A 112 -37.73 -19.69 16.72
CA GLU A 112 -36.79 -19.48 17.84
C GLU A 112 -36.82 -20.64 18.81
N THR A 113 -38.02 -21.11 19.17
CA THR A 113 -38.18 -22.27 20.06
C THR A 113 -37.51 -23.50 19.47
N LEU A 114 -37.67 -23.74 18.17
CA LEU A 114 -37.05 -24.86 17.47
C LEU A 114 -35.53 -24.76 17.44
N VAL A 115 -34.97 -23.58 17.12
CA VAL A 115 -33.52 -23.35 17.05
C VAL A 115 -32.87 -23.54 18.43
N ILE A 116 -33.50 -23.06 19.50
CA ILE A 116 -32.99 -23.23 20.87
C ILE A 116 -32.96 -24.71 21.28
N GLN A 117 -33.90 -25.52 20.80
CA GLN A 117 -34.03 -26.94 21.16
C GLN A 117 -33.17 -27.88 20.30
N ASP A 118 -32.69 -27.44 19.13
CA ASP A 118 -31.85 -28.23 18.22
C ASP A 118 -30.46 -27.58 18.05
N PRO A 119 -29.43 -28.06 18.78
CA PRO A 119 -28.06 -27.56 18.67
C PRO A 119 -27.42 -27.72 17.29
N GLU A 120 -27.77 -28.77 16.53
CA GLU A 120 -27.24 -28.96 15.17
C GLU A 120 -27.83 -27.93 14.20
N LEU A 121 -29.15 -27.69 14.31
CA LEU A 121 -29.82 -26.66 13.53
C LEU A 121 -29.26 -25.26 13.86
N SER A 122 -29.06 -24.96 15.15
CA SER A 122 -28.39 -23.73 15.61
C SER A 122 -27.03 -23.52 14.97
N ALA A 123 -26.17 -24.55 14.96
CA ALA A 123 -24.84 -24.47 14.37
C ALA A 123 -24.89 -24.23 12.85
N CYS A 124 -25.81 -24.89 12.13
CA CYS A 124 -26.03 -24.67 10.71
C CYS A 124 -26.50 -23.24 10.40
N MET A 125 -27.42 -22.71 11.21
CA MET A 125 -27.92 -21.34 11.05
C MET A 125 -26.84 -20.29 11.34
N LEU A 126 -26.01 -20.49 12.36
CA LEU A 126 -24.86 -19.61 12.65
C LEU A 126 -23.83 -19.63 11.51
N LYS A 127 -23.58 -20.80 10.91
CA LYS A 127 -22.70 -20.93 9.74
C LYS A 127 -23.24 -20.18 8.54
N TYR A 128 -24.55 -20.27 8.28
CA TYR A 128 -25.20 -19.50 7.21
C TYR A 128 -25.14 -17.99 7.49
N MET A 129 -25.45 -17.54 8.70
CA MET A 129 -25.32 -16.12 9.07
C MET A 129 -23.89 -15.60 8.90
N ALA A 130 -22.87 -16.41 9.22
CA ALA A 130 -21.48 -16.04 8.99
C ALA A 130 -21.14 -15.93 7.48
N LEU A 131 -21.79 -16.71 6.62
CA LEU A 131 -21.67 -16.62 5.16
C LEU A 131 -22.43 -15.43 4.59
N GLU A 132 -23.65 -15.15 5.09
CA GLU A 132 -24.43 -13.96 4.71
C GLU A 132 -23.77 -12.66 5.15
N ILE A 133 -23.17 -12.61 6.35
CA ILE A 133 -22.37 -11.44 6.77
C ILE A 133 -21.18 -11.21 5.82
N ARG A 134 -20.62 -12.28 5.24
CA ARG A 134 -19.57 -12.19 4.21
C ARG A 134 -20.14 -11.74 2.85
N SER A 135 -21.35 -12.16 2.49
CA SER A 135 -21.99 -11.79 1.20
C SER A 135 -22.64 -10.41 1.22
N TRP A 136 -23.14 -9.93 2.36
CA TRP A 136 -23.69 -8.58 2.56
C TRP A 136 -22.61 -7.51 2.36
N ARG A 137 -21.36 -7.80 2.77
CA ARG A 137 -20.19 -6.97 2.43
C ARG A 137 -19.95 -6.85 0.92
N VAL A 138 -20.44 -7.78 0.11
CA VAL A 138 -20.29 -7.80 -1.34
C VAL A 138 -21.48 -7.14 -2.05
N GLN A 139 -22.70 -7.26 -1.52
CA GLN A 139 -23.91 -6.69 -2.15
C GLN A 139 -24.17 -5.21 -1.80
N ASP A 140 -23.88 -4.74 -0.58
CA ASP A 140 -23.97 -3.30 -0.26
C ASP A 140 -22.98 -2.46 -1.09
N ALA A 141 -21.88 -3.08 -1.54
CA ALA A 141 -20.92 -2.46 -2.45
C ALA A 141 -21.44 -2.33 -3.90
N ALA A 142 -22.46 -3.11 -4.29
CA ALA A 142 -23.03 -3.10 -5.63
C ALA A 142 -24.25 -2.17 -5.75
N THR A 143 -25.04 -2.01 -4.69
CA THR A 143 -26.27 -1.18 -4.73
C THR A 143 -26.02 0.31 -4.43
N LEU A 144 -24.87 0.67 -3.85
CA LEU A 144 -24.43 2.06 -3.68
C LEU A 144 -23.77 2.67 -4.94
N SER A 145 -23.88 2.02 -6.11
CA SER A 145 -23.29 2.50 -7.37
C SER A 145 -24.10 3.60 -8.08
N SER A 146 -24.73 4.50 -7.34
CA SER A 146 -25.07 5.83 -7.87
C SER A 146 -23.86 6.75 -7.63
N GLN A 147 -22.92 6.73 -8.58
CA GLN A 147 -21.82 7.71 -8.74
C GLN A 147 -21.20 8.27 -7.45
N LYS A 148 -20.66 7.40 -6.57
CA LYS A 148 -19.71 7.88 -5.57
C LYS A 148 -18.36 8.07 -6.27
N LYS A 149 -17.92 9.32 -6.39
CA LYS A 149 -16.57 9.66 -6.88
C LYS A 149 -15.53 8.82 -6.15
N SER A 150 -14.60 8.22 -6.89
CA SER A 150 -13.53 7.44 -6.27
C SER A 150 -12.57 8.38 -5.54
N LYS A 151 -12.52 8.28 -4.22
CA LYS A 151 -11.69 9.16 -3.39
C LYS A 151 -10.32 8.54 -3.15
N ILE A 152 -9.27 9.35 -3.31
CA ILE A 152 -7.89 9.03 -2.99
C ILE A 152 -7.47 9.87 -1.79
N VAL A 153 -7.00 9.21 -0.73
CA VAL A 153 -6.37 9.90 0.41
C VAL A 153 -4.86 9.70 0.33
N VAL A 154 -4.11 10.80 0.22
CA VAL A 154 -2.64 10.83 0.15
C VAL A 154 -2.07 11.14 1.53
N PHE A 155 -1.53 10.13 2.21
CA PHE A 155 -0.91 10.27 3.55
C PHE A 155 0.54 10.74 3.47
N ASP A 156 1.06 11.30 4.56
CA ASP A 156 2.38 11.96 4.65
C ASP A 156 2.62 12.96 3.50
N SER A 157 1.58 13.69 3.11
CA SER A 157 1.64 14.62 1.97
C SER A 157 2.46 15.86 2.32
N LYS A 158 3.39 16.23 1.44
CA LYS A 158 4.15 17.48 1.49
C LYS A 158 3.68 18.47 0.41
N PRO A 159 4.07 19.76 0.47
CA PRO A 159 3.71 20.74 -0.55
C PRO A 159 4.06 20.33 -1.99
N TYR A 160 5.17 19.61 -2.19
CA TYR A 160 5.53 19.08 -3.50
C TYR A 160 4.60 17.95 -3.96
N ASP A 161 4.11 17.08 -3.07
CA ASP A 161 3.13 16.05 -3.44
C ASP A 161 1.86 16.72 -3.95
N ILE A 162 1.34 17.73 -3.23
CA ILE A 162 0.14 18.48 -3.61
C ILE A 162 0.32 19.11 -5.00
N LEU A 163 1.46 19.77 -5.23
CA LEU A 163 1.76 20.42 -6.51
C LEU A 163 1.73 19.41 -7.68
N TYR A 164 2.45 18.29 -7.55
CA TYR A 164 2.60 17.33 -8.64
C TYR A 164 1.36 16.43 -8.82
N PHE A 165 0.62 16.09 -7.76
CA PHE A 165 -0.66 15.41 -7.91
C PHE A 165 -1.69 16.31 -8.60
N ASN A 166 -1.83 17.57 -8.16
CA ASN A 166 -2.77 18.49 -8.79
C ASN A 166 -2.42 18.79 -10.26
N LYS A 167 -1.12 18.90 -10.59
CA LYS A 167 -0.66 19.06 -11.98
C LYS A 167 -1.16 17.92 -12.89
N HIS A 168 -1.17 16.68 -12.39
CA HIS A 168 -1.59 15.52 -13.18
C HIS A 168 -3.08 15.23 -13.09
N ALA A 169 -3.78 15.71 -12.05
CA ALA A 169 -5.21 15.49 -11.86
C ALA A 169 -6.05 15.88 -13.09
N GLU A 170 -5.67 16.94 -13.81
CA GLU A 170 -6.35 17.40 -15.01
C GLU A 170 -6.40 16.35 -16.12
N ASN A 171 -5.36 15.51 -16.24
CA ASN A 171 -5.27 14.44 -17.23
C ASN A 171 -6.20 13.26 -16.91
N TYR A 172 -6.74 13.20 -15.69
CA TYR A 172 -7.54 12.10 -15.17
C TYR A 172 -8.93 12.55 -14.68
N ASN A 173 -9.40 13.72 -15.15
CA ASN A 173 -10.70 14.27 -14.78
C ASN A 173 -11.87 13.33 -15.13
N ASP A 174 -11.73 12.51 -16.17
CA ASP A 174 -12.72 11.51 -16.59
C ASP A 174 -12.92 10.39 -15.56
N LEU A 175 -11.94 10.16 -14.69
CA LEU A 175 -12.05 9.20 -13.57
C LEU A 175 -12.91 9.72 -12.41
N GLY A 176 -13.22 11.02 -12.39
CA GLY A 176 -14.00 11.64 -11.33
C GLY A 176 -13.37 11.46 -9.94
N LEU A 177 -12.03 11.53 -9.86
CA LEU A 177 -11.29 11.31 -8.62
C LEU A 177 -11.40 12.53 -7.70
N GLU A 178 -11.58 12.28 -6.40
CA GLU A 178 -11.44 13.30 -5.35
C GLU A 178 -10.12 13.06 -4.60
N LEU A 179 -9.32 14.11 -4.41
CA LEU A 179 -8.02 14.03 -3.75
C LEU A 179 -8.10 14.70 -2.38
N ASP A 180 -7.75 13.95 -1.34
CA ASP A 180 -7.53 14.47 0.00
C ASP A 180 -6.07 14.29 0.37
N PHE A 181 -5.42 15.37 0.82
CA PHE A 181 -4.04 15.35 1.26
C PHE A 181 -3.99 15.42 2.79
N VAL A 182 -3.28 14.48 3.39
CA VAL A 182 -3.13 14.34 4.84
C VAL A 182 -1.65 14.43 5.19
N GLU A 183 -1.28 15.46 5.95
CA GLU A 183 0.11 15.66 6.37
C GLU A 183 0.61 14.59 7.35
N SER A 184 -0.31 13.98 8.10
CA SER A 184 0.02 12.89 9.04
C SER A 184 0.39 11.62 8.30
N ARG A 185 1.38 10.89 8.84
CA ARG A 185 1.71 9.53 8.37
C ARG A 185 0.54 8.59 8.61
N LEU A 186 0.38 7.60 7.74
CA LEU A 186 -0.51 6.48 7.96
C LEU A 186 0.06 5.57 9.05
N SER A 187 -0.79 5.26 10.02
CA SER A 187 -0.50 4.38 11.15
C SER A 187 -1.83 3.88 11.73
N GLU A 188 -1.77 2.98 12.70
CA GLU A 188 -2.96 2.51 13.42
C GLU A 188 -3.77 3.65 14.06
N LYS A 189 -3.10 4.75 14.44
CA LYS A 189 -3.73 5.92 15.07
C LYS A 189 -4.39 6.88 14.07
N THR A 190 -3.96 6.85 12.82
CA THR A 190 -4.34 7.84 11.79
C THR A 190 -5.11 7.22 10.63
N VAL A 191 -5.21 5.89 10.57
CA VAL A 191 -5.93 5.15 9.51
C VAL A 191 -7.39 5.55 9.36
N SER A 192 -8.03 6.06 10.43
CA SER A 192 -9.41 6.54 10.39
C SER A 192 -9.60 7.72 9.43
N LEU A 193 -8.53 8.45 9.09
CA LEU A 193 -8.55 9.52 8.09
C LEU A 193 -8.76 8.99 6.66
N ALA A 194 -8.62 7.67 6.43
CA ALA A 194 -8.92 7.03 5.16
C ALA A 194 -10.42 6.65 4.99
N GLN A 195 -11.29 6.99 5.94
CA GLN A 195 -12.72 6.65 5.86
C GLN A 195 -13.36 7.26 4.61
N GLY A 196 -14.04 6.40 3.82
CA GLY A 196 -14.67 6.80 2.56
C GLY A 196 -13.72 6.84 1.36
N ALA A 197 -12.42 6.57 1.56
CA ALA A 197 -11.47 6.44 0.47
C ALA A 197 -11.65 5.09 -0.25
N THR A 198 -11.50 5.10 -1.58
CA THR A 198 -11.36 3.87 -2.39
C THR A 198 -9.89 3.50 -2.55
N VAL A 199 -9.03 4.51 -2.60
CA VAL A 199 -7.58 4.37 -2.75
C VAL A 199 -6.89 5.13 -1.63
N VAL A 200 -5.82 4.56 -1.09
CA VAL A 200 -4.88 5.31 -0.25
C VAL A 200 -3.53 5.37 -0.96
N SER A 201 -2.94 6.56 -1.04
CA SER A 201 -1.57 6.73 -1.48
C SER A 201 -0.65 6.91 -0.29
N VAL A 202 0.40 6.10 -0.25
CA VAL A 202 1.35 6.02 0.87
C VAL A 202 2.79 6.21 0.37
N PHE A 203 3.67 6.63 1.27
CA PHE A 203 5.09 6.79 1.03
C PHE A 203 5.94 5.87 1.91
N VAL A 204 7.27 5.98 1.82
CA VAL A 204 8.20 5.03 2.44
C VAL A 204 8.13 4.98 3.96
N ASN A 205 7.70 6.06 4.62
CA ASN A 205 7.66 6.16 6.09
C ASN A 205 6.27 5.89 6.69
N ASP A 206 5.28 5.58 5.86
CA ASP A 206 3.95 5.18 6.33
C ASP A 206 4.00 3.75 6.87
N THR A 207 3.20 3.45 7.90
CA THR A 207 3.09 2.10 8.45
C THR A 207 1.89 1.38 7.85
N VAL A 208 2.13 0.33 7.07
CA VAL A 208 1.09 -0.47 6.41
C VAL A 208 1.21 -1.94 6.85
N ASN A 209 1.14 -2.15 8.16
CA ASN A 209 1.16 -3.48 8.78
C ASN A 209 -0.19 -4.20 8.63
N ALA A 210 -0.27 -5.48 9.04
CA ALA A 210 -1.50 -6.27 8.95
C ALA A 210 -2.73 -5.60 9.58
N GLN A 211 -2.57 -4.93 10.72
CA GLN A 211 -3.67 -4.27 11.42
C GLN A 211 -4.18 -3.06 10.61
N VAL A 212 -3.27 -2.24 10.08
CA VAL A 212 -3.61 -1.12 9.20
C VAL A 212 -4.31 -1.61 7.93
N VAL A 213 -3.82 -2.68 7.30
CA VAL A 213 -4.48 -3.28 6.12
C VAL A 213 -5.91 -3.72 6.45
N GLN A 214 -6.12 -4.41 7.58
CA GLN A 214 -7.47 -4.80 8.02
C GLN A 214 -8.41 -3.60 8.21
N MET A 215 -7.92 -2.53 8.84
CA MET A 215 -8.70 -1.31 9.06
C MET A 215 -9.03 -0.61 7.74
N LEU A 216 -8.06 -0.49 6.83
CA LEU A 216 -8.28 0.06 5.49
C LEU A 216 -9.32 -0.73 4.70
N THR A 217 -9.23 -2.07 4.68
CA THR A 217 -10.24 -2.94 4.06
C THR A 217 -11.61 -2.74 4.71
N GLY A 218 -11.66 -2.59 6.04
CA GLY A 218 -12.89 -2.29 6.79
C GLY A 218 -13.55 -0.96 6.40
N TYR A 219 -12.76 0.03 5.98
CA TYR A 219 -13.25 1.31 5.45
C TYR A 219 -13.61 1.27 3.96
N GLY A 220 -13.47 0.12 3.31
CA GLY A 220 -13.78 -0.05 1.89
C GLY A 220 -12.67 0.39 0.95
N VAL A 221 -11.45 0.62 1.45
CA VAL A 221 -10.26 0.84 0.62
C VAL A 221 -9.94 -0.45 -0.12
N LYS A 222 -9.62 -0.34 -1.41
CA LYS A 222 -9.37 -1.49 -2.29
C LYS A 222 -8.00 -1.46 -2.96
N LEU A 223 -7.34 -0.29 -2.98
CA LEU A 223 -6.02 -0.10 -3.55
C LEU A 223 -5.12 0.71 -2.60
N ILE A 224 -3.92 0.19 -2.37
CA ILE A 224 -2.79 0.93 -1.80
C ILE A 224 -1.85 1.30 -2.94
N ALA A 225 -1.71 2.59 -3.21
CA ALA A 225 -0.85 3.14 -4.26
C ALA A 225 0.43 3.72 -3.64
N LEU A 226 1.51 2.96 -3.67
CA LEU A 226 2.83 3.39 -3.22
C LEU A 226 3.42 4.39 -4.22
N ARG A 227 3.59 5.64 -3.81
CA ARG A 227 4.25 6.68 -4.64
C ARG A 227 5.77 6.62 -4.54
N CYS A 228 6.31 5.41 -4.42
CA CYS A 228 7.72 5.11 -4.26
C CYS A 228 8.07 3.74 -4.86
N ALA A 229 9.37 3.47 -5.00
CA ALA A 229 9.85 2.17 -5.48
C ALA A 229 9.93 1.11 -4.36
N GLY A 230 10.32 1.50 -3.15
CA GLY A 230 10.35 0.60 -1.99
C GLY A 230 8.94 0.27 -1.49
N PHE A 231 8.76 -0.92 -0.93
CA PHE A 231 7.48 -1.40 -0.38
C PHE A 231 7.68 -2.22 0.90
N ASN A 232 8.82 -2.05 1.57
CA ASN A 232 9.19 -2.80 2.78
C ASN A 232 8.24 -2.54 3.95
N ASN A 233 7.59 -1.38 3.94
CA ASN A 233 6.65 -0.92 4.94
C ASN A 233 5.22 -1.49 4.78
N VAL A 234 5.00 -2.38 3.80
CA VAL A 234 3.70 -2.98 3.49
C VAL A 234 3.69 -4.49 3.78
N ASP A 235 2.74 -4.93 4.59
CA ASP A 235 2.47 -6.36 4.80
C ASP A 235 1.71 -6.94 3.60
N LEU A 236 2.47 -7.42 2.61
CA LEU A 236 1.93 -8.00 1.38
C LEU A 236 1.10 -9.27 1.63
N ASN A 237 1.38 -10.03 2.70
CA ASN A 237 0.63 -11.23 3.01
C ASN A 237 -0.78 -10.85 3.50
N ALA A 238 -0.87 -9.85 4.37
CA ALA A 238 -2.16 -9.31 4.81
C ALA A 238 -2.95 -8.73 3.63
N CYS A 239 -2.29 -7.98 2.73
CA CYS A 239 -2.93 -7.44 1.54
C CYS A 239 -3.51 -8.55 0.65
N ASP A 240 -2.74 -9.61 0.39
CA ASP A 240 -3.18 -10.74 -0.43
C ASP A 240 -4.36 -11.49 0.21
N MET A 241 -4.32 -11.77 1.52
CA MET A 241 -5.40 -12.45 2.23
C MET A 241 -6.71 -11.67 2.24
N LEU A 242 -6.65 -10.34 2.22
CA LEU A 242 -7.80 -9.44 2.29
C LEU A 242 -8.24 -8.91 0.92
N GLY A 243 -7.59 -9.35 -0.16
CA GLY A 243 -7.90 -8.88 -1.53
C GLY A 243 -7.58 -7.40 -1.77
N MET A 244 -6.65 -6.83 -0.99
CA MET A 244 -6.17 -5.47 -1.15
C MET A 244 -5.14 -5.42 -2.27
N SER A 245 -5.45 -4.67 -3.33
CA SER A 245 -4.50 -4.46 -4.42
C SER A 245 -3.39 -3.50 -3.98
N VAL A 246 -2.17 -3.76 -4.39
CA VAL A 246 -1.01 -2.92 -4.06
C VAL A 246 -0.19 -2.67 -5.32
N ALA A 247 -0.04 -1.40 -5.68
CA ALA A 247 0.76 -0.97 -6.83
C ALA A 247 1.83 0.05 -6.40
N ARG A 248 2.95 0.08 -7.12
CA ARG A 248 4.08 0.96 -6.82
C ARG A 248 4.58 1.75 -8.02
N VAL A 249 5.54 2.63 -7.81
CA VAL A 249 6.30 3.29 -8.89
C VAL A 249 7.68 2.64 -8.99
N PRO A 250 7.90 1.63 -9.86
CA PRO A 250 9.09 0.79 -9.80
C PRO A 250 10.38 1.50 -10.19
N ALA A 251 10.29 2.49 -11.09
CA ALA A 251 11.39 3.35 -11.49
C ALA A 251 10.82 4.69 -11.96
N TYR A 252 11.20 5.78 -11.29
CA TYR A 252 10.80 7.14 -11.67
C TYR A 252 11.95 7.86 -12.39
N SER A 253 13.15 7.87 -11.80
CA SER A 253 14.35 8.44 -12.42
C SER A 253 15.62 7.80 -11.86
N PRO A 254 16.12 6.74 -12.49
CA PRO A 254 17.44 6.18 -12.17
C PRO A 254 18.58 7.19 -12.38
N TYR A 255 18.40 8.13 -13.31
CA TYR A 255 19.34 9.23 -13.57
C TYR A 255 19.45 10.17 -12.37
N ALA A 256 18.34 10.62 -11.79
CA ALA A 256 18.34 11.49 -10.62
C ALA A 256 19.20 10.93 -9.48
N VAL A 257 19.05 9.64 -9.18
CA VAL A 257 19.80 9.00 -8.09
C VAL A 257 21.28 8.85 -8.41
N ALA A 258 21.63 8.52 -9.66
CA ALA A 258 23.02 8.43 -10.09
C ALA A 258 23.71 9.81 -10.10
N GLU A 259 23.02 10.85 -10.58
CA GLU A 259 23.48 12.23 -10.56
C GLU A 259 23.69 12.75 -9.14
N HIS A 260 22.78 12.42 -8.20
CA HIS A 260 22.94 12.77 -6.80
C HIS A 260 24.14 12.07 -6.15
N ALA A 261 24.38 10.80 -6.47
CA ALA A 261 25.58 10.10 -6.02
C ALA A 261 26.87 10.81 -6.52
N LEU A 262 26.90 11.21 -7.80
CA LEU A 262 28.00 12.02 -8.32
C LEU A 262 28.11 13.38 -7.60
N ALA A 263 26.99 14.05 -7.33
CA ALA A 263 26.99 15.33 -6.64
C ALA A 263 27.58 15.21 -5.23
N LEU A 264 27.27 14.15 -4.48
CA LEU A 264 27.90 13.84 -3.19
C LEU A 264 29.41 13.61 -3.35
N MET A 265 29.83 12.82 -4.33
CA MET A 265 31.25 12.59 -4.62
C MET A 265 32.00 13.90 -4.87
N LEU A 266 31.49 14.75 -5.76
CA LEU A 266 32.13 16.01 -6.13
C LEU A 266 32.09 17.02 -4.96
N SER A 267 30.99 17.09 -4.21
CA SER A 267 30.87 17.97 -3.04
C SER A 267 31.85 17.60 -1.93
N LEU A 268 32.03 16.31 -1.65
CA LEU A 268 33.02 15.82 -0.68
C LEU A 268 34.45 16.01 -1.19
N ASN A 269 34.70 15.70 -2.46
CA ASN A 269 36.02 15.85 -3.06
C ASN A 269 36.47 17.32 -3.03
N ARG A 270 35.61 18.24 -3.47
CA ARG A 270 35.93 19.67 -3.61
C ARG A 270 35.54 20.53 -2.41
N LYS A 271 34.92 19.93 -1.38
CA LYS A 271 34.47 20.56 -0.13
C LYS A 271 33.59 21.78 -0.40
N THR A 272 32.72 21.70 -1.41
CA THR A 272 31.89 22.84 -1.85
C THR A 272 30.92 23.29 -0.76
N HIS A 273 30.40 22.35 0.03
CA HIS A 273 29.56 22.64 1.20
C HIS A 273 30.30 23.49 2.27
N HIS A 274 31.57 23.19 2.54
CA HIS A 274 32.40 24.03 3.44
C HIS A 274 32.76 25.37 2.79
N ALA A 275 33.19 25.36 1.53
CA ALA A 275 33.58 26.56 0.81
C ALA A 275 32.42 27.57 0.70
N TYR A 276 31.19 27.09 0.47
CA TYR A 276 29.98 27.91 0.47
C TYR A 276 29.77 28.62 1.81
N THR A 277 29.84 27.87 2.92
CA THR A 277 29.67 28.43 4.27
C THR A 277 30.73 29.49 4.59
N ARG A 278 32.00 29.24 4.23
CA ARG A 278 33.09 30.18 4.44
C ARG A 278 32.90 31.48 3.65
N THR A 279 32.68 31.37 2.35
CA THR A 279 32.51 32.54 1.46
C THR A 279 31.29 33.36 1.85
N ARG A 280 30.21 32.72 2.33
CA ARG A 280 29.03 33.42 2.84
C ARG A 280 29.32 34.25 4.10
N ASN A 281 30.28 33.82 4.91
CA ASN A 281 30.73 34.51 6.13
C ASN A 281 31.94 35.43 5.89
N GLY A 282 32.33 35.68 4.63
CA GLY A 282 33.46 36.53 4.28
C GLY A 282 34.84 35.89 4.44
N ASP A 283 34.91 34.58 4.69
CA ASP A 283 36.16 33.82 4.68
C ASP A 283 36.44 33.27 3.28
N PHE A 284 37.49 33.79 2.64
CA PHE A 284 37.94 33.38 1.29
C PHE A 284 39.23 32.54 1.34
N THR A 285 39.63 32.06 2.53
CA THR A 285 40.89 31.35 2.72
C THR A 285 40.86 29.95 2.12
N LEU A 286 41.84 29.64 1.28
CA LEU A 286 42.11 28.27 0.81
C LEU A 286 43.01 27.55 1.81
N SER A 287 42.41 26.83 2.75
CA SER A 287 43.14 25.96 3.68
C SER A 287 43.40 24.59 3.09
N ASN A 288 44.40 23.87 3.61
CA ASN A 288 44.72 22.49 3.20
C ASN A 288 43.51 21.54 3.29
N SER A 289 42.54 21.82 4.17
CA SER A 289 41.29 21.06 4.28
C SER A 289 40.38 21.14 3.05
N LEU A 290 40.56 22.12 2.17
CA LEU A 290 39.79 22.28 0.92
C LEU A 290 40.47 21.60 -0.28
N ILE A 291 41.66 21.03 -0.11
CA ILE A 291 42.35 20.30 -1.17
C ILE A 291 41.50 19.08 -1.58
N GLY A 292 41.25 18.98 -2.87
CA GLY A 292 40.59 17.83 -3.49
C GLY A 292 41.57 16.99 -4.30
N PHE A 293 41.03 16.14 -5.16
CA PHE A 293 41.77 15.35 -6.12
C PHE A 293 41.01 15.29 -7.44
N ASP A 294 41.72 15.05 -8.54
CA ASP A 294 41.05 14.82 -9.82
C ASP A 294 40.40 13.45 -9.82
N MET A 295 39.12 13.39 -10.22
CA MET A 295 38.41 12.11 -10.44
C MET A 295 39.01 11.35 -11.64
N HIS A 296 39.50 12.09 -12.63
CA HIS A 296 40.16 11.52 -13.80
C HIS A 296 41.32 10.62 -13.39
N GLY A 297 41.31 9.38 -13.89
CA GLY A 297 42.32 8.35 -13.58
C GLY A 297 42.15 7.65 -12.23
N ARG A 298 41.20 8.06 -11.37
CA ARG A 298 40.90 7.37 -10.10
C ARG A 298 40.15 6.07 -10.35
N THR A 299 40.35 5.12 -9.44
CA THR A 299 39.62 3.86 -9.47
C THR A 299 38.36 3.96 -8.61
N VAL A 300 37.18 3.79 -9.21
CA VAL A 300 35.88 3.89 -8.54
C VAL A 300 35.21 2.51 -8.56
N GLY A 301 34.83 2.02 -7.38
CA GLY A 301 34.09 0.78 -7.20
C GLY A 301 32.58 1.04 -7.21
N VAL A 302 31.84 0.35 -8.07
CA VAL A 302 30.38 0.37 -8.11
C VAL A 302 29.87 -1.01 -7.73
N ILE A 303 29.24 -1.10 -6.56
CA ILE A 303 28.64 -2.34 -6.06
C ILE A 303 27.14 -2.30 -6.36
N GLY A 304 26.70 -3.19 -7.24
CA GLY A 304 25.36 -3.21 -7.83
C GLY A 304 25.33 -2.45 -9.15
N THR A 305 25.15 -3.17 -10.26
CA THR A 305 25.06 -2.65 -11.63
C THR A 305 23.66 -2.76 -12.21
N GLY A 306 22.64 -2.66 -11.35
CA GLY A 306 21.26 -2.46 -11.78
C GLY A 306 21.03 -1.11 -12.48
N LYS A 307 19.77 -0.69 -12.61
CA LYS A 307 19.39 0.52 -13.38
C LYS A 307 20.19 1.78 -12.99
N ILE A 308 20.37 2.04 -11.71
CA ILE A 308 21.07 3.24 -11.20
C ILE A 308 22.59 3.07 -11.35
N GLY A 309 23.14 1.93 -10.90
CA GLY A 309 24.57 1.65 -10.97
C GLY A 309 25.12 1.75 -12.39
N LYS A 310 24.40 1.20 -13.38
CA LYS A 310 24.79 1.29 -14.81
C LYS A 310 24.91 2.73 -15.30
N ILE A 311 23.99 3.61 -14.90
CA ILE A 311 24.04 5.03 -15.27
C ILE A 311 25.24 5.70 -14.60
N LEU A 312 25.47 5.44 -13.31
CA LEU A 312 26.62 5.99 -12.61
C LEU A 312 27.94 5.53 -13.24
N VAL A 313 28.07 4.25 -13.61
CA VAL A 313 29.25 3.73 -14.33
C VAL A 313 29.50 4.55 -15.59
N ASN A 314 28.47 4.79 -16.42
CA ASN A 314 28.62 5.60 -17.63
C ASN A 314 29.05 7.04 -17.36
N ILE A 315 28.50 7.67 -16.31
CA ILE A 315 28.88 9.02 -15.88
C ILE A 315 30.36 9.06 -15.46
N LEU A 316 30.81 8.06 -14.69
CA LEU A 316 32.19 7.96 -14.20
C LEU A 316 33.20 7.72 -15.32
N ILE A 317 32.85 6.91 -16.34
CA ILE A 317 33.64 6.78 -17.58
C ILE A 317 33.77 8.14 -18.27
N GLY A 318 32.68 8.93 -18.32
CA GLY A 318 32.69 10.29 -18.87
C GLY A 318 33.64 11.24 -18.13
N LEU A 319 33.91 11.00 -16.85
CA LEU A 319 34.93 11.72 -16.06
C LEU A 319 36.35 11.15 -16.23
N GLY A 320 36.52 10.08 -17.00
CA GLY A 320 37.80 9.40 -17.20
C GLY A 320 38.25 8.55 -16.01
N CYS A 321 37.33 8.05 -15.19
CA CYS A 321 37.65 7.12 -14.10
C CYS A 321 37.89 5.70 -14.62
N ASN A 322 38.66 4.92 -13.85
CA ASN A 322 38.69 3.46 -13.98
C ASN A 322 37.60 2.88 -13.08
N VAL A 323 36.64 2.13 -13.62
CA VAL A 323 35.48 1.65 -12.87
C VAL A 323 35.57 0.14 -12.64
N LEU A 324 35.57 -0.27 -11.36
CA LEU A 324 35.44 -1.67 -10.96
C LEU A 324 33.99 -1.94 -10.57
N CYS A 325 33.38 -2.97 -11.17
CA CYS A 325 32.00 -3.32 -10.92
C CYS A 325 31.90 -4.65 -10.19
N TYR A 326 31.00 -4.75 -9.21
CA TYR A 326 30.61 -6.01 -8.61
C TYR A 326 29.09 -6.14 -8.63
N ASP A 327 28.59 -7.22 -9.20
CA ASP A 327 27.20 -7.62 -9.16
C ASP A 327 27.13 -9.15 -9.34
N VAL A 328 26.13 -9.78 -8.72
CA VAL A 328 25.83 -11.21 -8.91
C VAL A 328 25.47 -11.48 -10.37
N TYR A 329 24.82 -10.52 -11.03
CA TYR A 329 24.49 -10.56 -12.45
C TYR A 329 25.23 -9.46 -13.21
N ARG A 330 26.19 -9.87 -14.03
CA ARG A 330 26.99 -8.95 -14.84
C ARG A 330 26.17 -8.38 -15.99
N ASP A 331 26.32 -7.09 -16.25
CA ASP A 331 25.77 -6.45 -17.44
C ASP A 331 26.76 -6.63 -18.61
N GLU A 332 26.31 -7.24 -19.69
CA GLU A 332 27.14 -7.54 -20.87
C GLU A 332 27.64 -6.26 -21.55
N GLU A 333 26.82 -5.21 -21.64
CA GLU A 333 27.21 -3.95 -22.28
C GLU A 333 28.35 -3.28 -21.50
N LEU A 334 28.27 -3.26 -20.17
CA LEU A 334 29.31 -2.70 -19.31
C LEU A 334 30.62 -3.51 -19.39
N CYS A 335 30.55 -4.84 -19.55
CA CYS A 335 31.75 -5.67 -19.71
C CYS A 335 32.62 -5.29 -20.92
N HIS A 336 32.02 -4.69 -21.95
CA HIS A 336 32.71 -4.30 -23.18
C HIS A 336 33.19 -2.84 -23.18
N LYS A 337 32.87 -2.05 -22.16
CA LYS A 337 33.29 -0.65 -22.10
C LYS A 337 34.75 -0.52 -21.69
N GLN A 338 35.47 0.36 -22.37
CA GLN A 338 36.81 0.75 -21.95
C GLN A 338 36.76 1.35 -20.54
N ASN A 339 37.79 1.07 -19.75
CA ASN A 339 37.93 1.48 -18.35
C ASN A 339 36.88 0.89 -17.39
N VAL A 340 36.09 -0.11 -17.81
CA VAL A 340 35.21 -0.87 -16.92
C VAL A 340 35.71 -2.29 -16.78
N ARG A 341 35.73 -2.81 -15.56
CA ARG A 341 36.04 -4.21 -15.28
C ARG A 341 35.15 -4.76 -14.19
N TYR A 342 34.48 -5.88 -14.46
CA TYR A 342 33.83 -6.64 -13.40
C TYR A 342 34.86 -7.43 -12.60
N VAL A 343 34.72 -7.40 -11.29
CA VAL A 343 35.51 -8.20 -10.35
C VAL A 343 34.71 -9.44 -9.92
N ASP A 344 35.41 -10.51 -9.55
CA ASP A 344 34.78 -11.76 -9.09
C ASP A 344 34.32 -11.66 -7.64
N THR A 345 34.98 -10.81 -6.84
CA THR A 345 34.70 -10.66 -5.40
C THR A 345 34.60 -9.19 -5.03
N VAL A 346 33.76 -8.87 -4.04
CA VAL A 346 33.64 -7.50 -3.52
C VAL A 346 34.93 -7.03 -2.82
N ASP A 347 35.73 -7.96 -2.28
CA ASP A 347 37.01 -7.66 -1.63
C ASP A 347 38.00 -6.96 -2.59
N GLU A 348 37.97 -7.29 -3.88
CA GLU A 348 38.81 -6.62 -4.88
C GLU A 348 38.45 -5.14 -5.06
N ILE A 349 37.17 -4.77 -4.90
CA ILE A 349 36.74 -3.37 -4.85
C ILE A 349 37.30 -2.70 -3.60
N TYR A 350 37.21 -3.34 -2.44
CA TYR A 350 37.70 -2.77 -1.18
C TYR A 350 39.19 -2.42 -1.29
N THR A 351 40.02 -3.34 -1.76
CA THR A 351 41.47 -3.16 -1.79
C THR A 351 41.96 -2.20 -2.87
N SER A 352 41.18 -1.95 -3.92
CA SER A 352 41.66 -1.29 -5.15
C SER A 352 41.09 0.11 -5.39
N CYS A 353 39.93 0.43 -4.82
CA CYS A 353 39.18 1.64 -5.16
C CYS A 353 39.50 2.84 -4.27
N ASP A 354 39.61 4.02 -4.88
CA ASP A 354 39.71 5.32 -4.20
C ASP A 354 38.33 5.82 -3.72
N VAL A 355 37.28 5.44 -4.44
CA VAL A 355 35.88 5.76 -4.16
C VAL A 355 35.05 4.49 -4.29
N ILE A 356 34.12 4.22 -3.37
CA ILE A 356 33.20 3.07 -3.44
C ILE A 356 31.76 3.59 -3.32
N SER A 357 30.91 3.22 -4.27
CA SER A 357 29.50 3.63 -4.34
C SER A 357 28.57 2.42 -4.30
N LEU A 358 27.57 2.48 -3.42
CA LEU A 358 26.62 1.39 -3.18
C LEU A 358 25.29 1.62 -3.92
N HIS A 359 24.92 0.64 -4.75
CA HIS A 359 23.66 0.61 -5.52
C HIS A 359 22.97 -0.77 -5.46
N SER A 360 23.45 -1.67 -4.60
CA SER A 360 22.81 -2.97 -4.32
C SER A 360 21.54 -2.80 -3.47
N PRO A 361 20.53 -3.67 -3.61
CA PRO A 361 19.39 -3.71 -2.70
C PRO A 361 19.82 -4.17 -1.30
N LEU A 362 19.04 -3.82 -0.28
CA LEU A 362 19.20 -4.37 1.07
C LEU A 362 18.52 -5.74 1.15
N LEU A 363 19.33 -6.77 1.33
CA LEU A 363 18.97 -8.17 1.48
C LEU A 363 19.68 -8.72 2.73
N PRO A 364 19.30 -9.89 3.27
CA PRO A 364 20.04 -10.53 4.36
C PRO A 364 21.54 -10.64 4.07
N ASP A 365 21.91 -10.97 2.83
CA ASP A 365 23.31 -11.16 2.42
C ASP A 365 24.08 -9.85 2.17
N THR A 366 23.39 -8.72 1.96
CA THR A 366 24.01 -7.40 1.74
C THR A 366 23.90 -6.49 2.96
N LYS A 367 23.18 -6.91 4.00
CA LYS A 367 23.08 -6.18 5.25
C LYS A 367 24.45 -6.06 5.90
N HIS A 368 24.84 -4.84 6.23
CA HIS A 368 26.14 -4.50 6.82
C HIS A 368 27.32 -5.06 6.03
N MET A 369 27.20 -5.11 4.70
CA MET A 369 28.31 -5.51 3.83
C MET A 369 29.53 -4.59 3.97
N ILE A 370 29.31 -3.33 4.36
CA ILE A 370 30.36 -2.43 4.82
C ILE A 370 30.39 -2.47 6.35
N ASN A 371 31.19 -3.38 6.90
CA ASN A 371 31.45 -3.56 8.32
C ASN A 371 32.95 -3.31 8.63
N ASP A 372 33.41 -3.62 9.85
CA ASP A 372 34.82 -3.41 10.23
C ASP A 372 35.80 -4.21 9.37
N ASP A 373 35.47 -5.46 9.01
CA ASP A 373 36.33 -6.29 8.16
C ASP A 373 36.47 -5.66 6.77
N ALA A 374 35.35 -5.30 6.15
CA ALA A 374 35.34 -4.62 4.86
C ALA A 374 36.16 -3.32 4.90
N ILE A 375 35.92 -2.45 5.90
CA ILE A 375 36.64 -1.19 6.07
C ILE A 375 38.15 -1.43 6.28
N SER A 376 38.54 -2.48 7.00
CA SER A 376 39.96 -2.78 7.26
C SER A 376 40.75 -3.13 5.99
N LYS A 377 40.07 -3.67 4.98
CA LYS A 377 40.64 -4.01 3.66
C LYS A 377 40.71 -2.81 2.72
N MET A 378 40.01 -1.72 3.03
CA MET A 378 39.91 -0.57 2.14
C MET A 378 41.24 0.18 2.01
N LYS A 379 41.39 0.90 0.90
CA LYS A 379 42.47 1.88 0.78
C LYS A 379 42.31 2.97 1.85
N LYS A 380 43.40 3.31 2.52
CA LYS A 380 43.41 4.42 3.47
C LYS A 380 42.98 5.72 2.79
N GLY A 381 41.99 6.39 3.36
CA GLY A 381 41.42 7.62 2.83
C GLY A 381 40.31 7.42 1.80
N VAL A 382 39.75 6.21 1.66
CA VAL A 382 38.67 5.91 0.71
C VAL A 382 37.45 6.82 0.93
N MET A 383 36.77 7.20 -0.16
CA MET A 383 35.47 7.86 -0.12
C MET A 383 34.35 6.83 -0.26
N LEU A 384 33.42 6.78 0.70
CA LEU A 384 32.25 5.91 0.66
C LEU A 384 30.99 6.69 0.28
N ILE A 385 30.21 6.19 -0.67
CA ILE A 385 28.94 6.79 -1.11
C ILE A 385 27.82 5.77 -0.96
N ASN A 386 26.75 6.16 -0.27
CA ASN A 386 25.55 5.34 -0.14
C ASN A 386 24.31 6.16 -0.49
N THR A 387 23.73 5.85 -1.66
CA THR A 387 22.42 6.37 -2.11
C THR A 387 21.41 5.24 -2.31
N SER A 388 21.67 4.08 -1.72
CA SER A 388 20.80 2.90 -1.81
C SER A 388 19.98 2.71 -0.55
N ARG A 389 20.52 2.05 0.49
CA ARG A 389 19.83 1.82 1.77
C ARG A 389 20.80 1.92 2.94
N GLY A 390 20.34 2.50 4.05
CA GLY A 390 21.15 2.71 5.25
C GLY A 390 21.81 1.43 5.77
N GLY A 391 21.02 0.37 5.92
CA GLY A 391 21.48 -0.93 6.46
C GLY A 391 22.50 -1.70 5.62
N LEU A 392 22.99 -1.17 4.49
CA LEU A 392 24.15 -1.72 3.79
C LEU A 392 25.47 -1.43 4.51
N ILE A 393 25.49 -0.39 5.36
CA ILE A 393 26.65 0.03 6.13
C ILE A 393 26.35 -0.18 7.61
N ASP A 394 27.25 -0.84 8.33
CA ASP A 394 27.28 -0.76 9.80
C ASP A 394 27.78 0.64 10.19
N THR A 395 26.85 1.48 10.68
CA THR A 395 27.15 2.86 11.08
C THR A 395 28.26 2.94 12.12
N MET A 396 28.35 2.00 13.06
CA MET A 396 29.39 2.02 14.08
C MET A 396 30.76 1.73 13.47
N ALA A 397 30.83 0.79 12.53
CA ALA A 397 32.05 0.51 11.77
C ALA A 397 32.47 1.73 10.94
N LEU A 398 31.53 2.39 10.28
CA LEU A 398 31.79 3.63 9.54
C LEU A 398 32.38 4.73 10.45
N ILE A 399 31.80 4.96 11.63
CA ILE A 399 32.32 5.94 12.60
C ILE A 399 33.74 5.59 13.04
N ARG A 400 34.06 4.31 13.29
CA ARG A 400 35.42 3.86 13.60
C ARG A 400 36.37 4.10 12.44
N GLY A 401 35.95 3.78 11.21
CA GLY A 401 36.71 4.01 9.98
C GLY A 401 37.01 5.49 9.72
N LEU A 402 36.04 6.38 9.97
CA LEU A 402 36.21 7.83 9.87
C LEU A 402 37.20 8.35 10.92
N LYS A 403 37.10 7.88 12.17
CA LYS A 403 38.02 8.28 13.25
C LYS A 403 39.47 7.83 13.00
N SER A 404 39.67 6.64 12.43
CA SER A 404 41.01 6.13 12.12
C SER A 404 41.61 6.75 10.86
N GLY A 405 40.79 7.43 10.04
CA GLY A 405 41.17 7.94 8.73
C GLY A 405 41.29 6.84 7.67
N MET A 406 40.84 5.61 7.96
CA MET A 406 40.70 4.57 6.94
C MET A 406 39.65 5.01 5.92
N VAL A 407 38.49 5.46 6.40
CA VAL A 407 37.49 6.15 5.58
C VAL A 407 37.83 7.63 5.59
N GLY A 408 38.22 8.17 4.43
CA GLY A 408 38.59 9.57 4.28
C GLY A 408 37.39 10.50 4.17
N SER A 409 36.25 10.01 3.67
CA SER A 409 34.98 10.75 3.64
C SER A 409 33.79 9.83 3.39
N ALA A 410 32.58 10.26 3.77
CA ALA A 410 31.35 9.52 3.49
C ALA A 410 30.22 10.44 3.00
N GLY A 411 29.56 10.06 1.91
CA GLY A 411 28.36 10.69 1.39
C GLY A 411 27.16 9.78 1.57
N LEU A 412 26.20 10.19 2.40
CA LEU A 412 25.07 9.37 2.79
C LEU A 412 23.78 10.10 2.41
N ASP A 413 23.05 9.58 1.42
CA ASP A 413 21.67 10.00 1.21
C ASP A 413 20.69 9.18 2.04
N VAL A 414 21.15 8.08 2.64
CA VAL A 414 20.33 7.13 3.40
C VAL A 414 21.05 6.75 4.69
N TYR A 415 20.27 6.38 5.71
CA TYR A 415 20.75 6.07 7.05
C TYR A 415 19.94 4.93 7.71
N GLU A 416 20.60 4.05 8.47
CA GLU A 416 19.90 2.97 9.19
C GLU A 416 19.13 3.57 10.37
N GLY A 417 17.79 3.58 10.30
CA GLY A 417 16.94 4.29 11.27
C GLY A 417 16.45 5.67 10.78
N GLU A 418 16.62 5.99 9.49
CA GLU A 418 16.19 7.27 8.91
C GLU A 418 14.69 7.58 9.05
N GLU A 419 13.84 6.57 9.23
CA GLU A 419 12.37 6.70 9.27
C GLU A 419 11.88 7.68 10.36
N GLU A 420 12.63 7.83 11.45
CA GLU A 420 12.30 8.75 12.56
C GLU A 420 12.65 10.21 12.22
N TYR A 421 13.77 10.43 11.53
CA TYR A 421 14.38 11.75 11.36
C TYR A 421 14.14 12.39 10.00
N PHE A 422 14.27 11.64 8.91
CA PHE A 422 14.27 12.21 7.55
C PHE A 422 12.90 12.76 7.15
N PHE A 423 12.90 13.73 6.23
CA PHE A 423 11.72 14.46 5.74
C PHE A 423 11.01 15.33 6.79
N ARG A 424 11.66 15.63 7.92
CA ARG A 424 11.13 16.46 9.01
C ARG A 424 12.15 17.51 9.42
N ASN A 425 11.64 18.61 9.98
CA ASN A 425 12.51 19.61 10.59
C ASN A 425 12.71 19.29 12.09
N TRP A 426 13.94 18.91 12.44
CA TRP A 426 14.37 18.67 13.82
C TRP A 426 15.30 19.78 14.36
N SER A 427 15.39 20.94 13.67
CA SER A 427 16.32 22.03 14.04
C SER A 427 16.17 22.52 15.48
N ASP A 428 14.95 22.44 16.01
CA ASP A 428 14.58 22.97 17.33
C ASP A 428 14.48 21.88 18.40
N HIS A 429 14.88 20.64 18.06
CA HIS A 429 14.76 19.46 18.92
C HIS A 429 16.11 18.74 19.02
N VAL A 430 16.30 18.01 20.13
CA VAL A 430 17.49 17.17 20.31
C VAL A 430 17.34 15.90 19.47
N ILE A 431 18.37 15.59 18.69
CA ILE A 431 18.50 14.32 17.98
C ILE A 431 18.99 13.28 19.00
N ASN A 432 18.12 12.33 19.35
CA ASN A 432 18.42 11.29 20.34
C ASN A 432 19.25 10.12 19.76
N ASP A 433 19.40 10.08 18.44
CA ASP A 433 20.26 9.13 17.76
C ASP A 433 21.73 9.58 17.84
N ASP A 434 22.45 9.01 18.81
CA ASP A 434 23.86 9.28 19.05
C ASP A 434 24.74 9.00 17.83
N LEU A 435 24.39 8.01 17.01
CA LEU A 435 25.18 7.62 15.84
C LEU A 435 25.00 8.64 14.71
N LEU A 436 23.76 9.02 14.41
CA LEU A 436 23.46 10.07 13.43
C LEU A 436 24.06 11.41 13.87
N ALA A 437 23.85 11.79 15.13
CA ALA A 437 24.45 12.99 15.71
C ALA A 437 25.98 12.97 15.55
N ARG A 438 26.62 11.83 15.86
CA ARG A 438 28.07 11.66 15.69
C ARG A 438 28.51 11.80 14.23
N LEU A 439 27.79 11.18 13.29
CA LEU A 439 28.09 11.28 11.86
C LEU A 439 28.08 12.75 11.39
N MET A 440 27.07 13.52 11.78
CA MET A 440 26.94 14.94 11.40
C MET A 440 28.01 15.85 12.01
N THR A 441 28.76 15.40 13.03
CA THR A 441 29.89 16.19 13.58
C THR A 441 31.16 16.12 12.73
N PHE A 442 31.29 15.12 11.85
CA PHE A 442 32.48 14.98 11.02
C PHE A 442 32.45 15.97 9.86
N ASN A 443 33.54 16.73 9.68
CA ASN A 443 33.66 17.67 8.57
C ASN A 443 33.80 16.99 7.19
N ASN A 444 34.08 15.70 7.15
CA ASN A 444 34.24 14.87 5.96
C ASN A 444 33.07 13.91 5.74
N VAL A 445 31.94 14.14 6.41
CA VAL A 445 30.68 13.43 6.18
C VAL A 445 29.66 14.41 5.64
N LEU A 446 28.95 14.02 4.58
CA LEU A 446 27.84 14.77 4.01
C LEU A 446 26.60 13.89 4.03
N VAL A 447 25.58 14.33 4.75
CA VAL A 447 24.28 13.66 4.82
C VAL A 447 23.24 14.47 4.08
N THR A 448 22.48 13.83 3.20
CA THR A 448 21.26 14.37 2.61
C THR A 448 20.08 13.48 2.99
N SER A 449 18.90 14.08 3.16
CA SER A 449 17.76 13.39 3.78
C SER A 449 16.94 12.57 2.79
N HIS A 450 17.56 11.53 2.21
CA HIS A 450 16.96 10.63 1.21
C HIS A 450 16.32 11.39 0.05
N GLN A 451 17.08 12.33 -0.51
CA GLN A 451 16.65 13.24 -1.56
C GLN A 451 17.23 12.89 -2.93
N ALA A 452 17.94 11.77 -3.10
CA ALA A 452 18.53 11.41 -4.39
C ALA A 452 17.49 11.28 -5.51
N PHE A 453 16.23 10.99 -5.17
CA PHE A 453 15.13 11.00 -6.13
C PHE A 453 14.55 12.38 -6.43
N PHE A 454 14.92 13.42 -5.69
CA PHE A 454 14.14 14.65 -5.57
C PHE A 454 14.41 15.65 -6.71
N THR A 455 14.07 15.26 -7.93
CA THR A 455 14.11 16.11 -9.14
C THR A 455 12.72 16.35 -9.72
N LYS A 456 12.59 17.35 -10.59
CA LYS A 456 11.30 17.66 -11.22
C LYS A 456 10.77 16.50 -12.04
N GLU A 457 11.65 15.83 -12.79
CA GLU A 457 11.34 14.70 -13.66
C GLU A 457 10.92 13.48 -12.84
N ALA A 458 11.60 13.23 -11.71
CA ALA A 458 11.25 12.13 -10.83
C ALA A 458 9.91 12.34 -10.13
N LEU A 459 9.64 13.53 -9.59
CA LEU A 459 8.35 13.86 -8.96
C LEU A 459 7.20 13.81 -9.98
N ASP A 460 7.45 14.25 -11.22
CA ASP A 460 6.50 14.13 -12.32
C ASP A 460 6.21 12.67 -12.69
N ALA A 461 7.25 11.84 -12.81
CA ALA A 461 7.13 10.41 -13.08
C ALA A 461 6.42 9.64 -11.94
N ILE A 462 6.68 10.02 -10.68
CA ILE A 462 6.01 9.44 -9.51
C ILE A 462 4.51 9.71 -9.55
N SER A 463 4.11 10.97 -9.74
CA SER A 463 2.70 11.36 -9.79
C SER A 463 1.99 10.69 -10.97
N SER A 464 2.53 10.83 -12.19
CA SER A 464 1.95 10.24 -13.40
C SER A 464 1.82 8.72 -13.31
N THR A 465 2.85 8.01 -12.86
CA THR A 465 2.79 6.53 -12.69
C THR A 465 1.79 6.13 -11.60
N THR A 466 1.68 6.91 -10.53
CA THR A 466 0.69 6.65 -9.48
C THR A 466 -0.73 6.79 -10.03
N TYR A 467 -1.00 7.83 -10.83
CA TYR A 467 -2.29 7.96 -11.52
C TYR A 467 -2.55 6.84 -12.51
N LEU A 468 -1.56 6.42 -13.31
CA LEU A 468 -1.71 5.28 -14.22
C LEU A 468 -2.11 4.01 -13.45
N ASN A 469 -1.49 3.74 -12.31
CA ASN A 469 -1.86 2.60 -11.45
C ASN A 469 -3.30 2.71 -10.93
N VAL A 470 -3.74 3.91 -10.57
CA VAL A 470 -5.10 4.17 -10.12
C VAL A 470 -6.11 4.04 -11.26
N GLU A 471 -5.79 4.54 -12.45
CA GLU A 471 -6.62 4.42 -13.65
C GLU A 471 -6.83 2.94 -14.01
N GLU A 472 -5.75 2.16 -14.04
CA GLU A 472 -5.82 0.72 -14.29
C GLU A 472 -6.77 0.00 -13.34
N PHE A 473 -6.80 0.42 -12.07
CA PHE A 473 -7.66 -0.13 -11.04
C PHE A 473 -9.12 0.34 -11.19
N VAL A 474 -9.35 1.65 -11.26
CA VAL A 474 -10.70 2.25 -11.22
C VAL A 474 -11.45 2.02 -12.53
N LYS A 475 -10.79 2.26 -13.67
CA LYS A 475 -11.39 2.20 -15.01
C LYS A 475 -11.08 0.89 -15.71
N GLY A 476 -9.83 0.43 -15.60
CA GLY A 476 -9.42 -0.85 -16.18
C GLY A 476 -9.95 -2.08 -15.43
N GLY A 477 -10.44 -1.91 -14.20
CA GLY A 477 -10.93 -2.99 -13.35
C GLY A 477 -9.86 -4.00 -12.93
N LYS A 478 -8.59 -3.71 -13.22
CA LYS A 478 -7.45 -4.58 -12.89
C LYS A 478 -7.29 -4.63 -11.38
N LYS A 479 -7.08 -5.83 -10.84
CA LYS A 479 -6.84 -6.05 -9.41
C LYS A 479 -5.65 -6.98 -9.20
N MET A 480 -5.03 -6.88 -8.03
CA MET A 480 -3.97 -7.79 -7.60
C MET A 480 -2.88 -7.91 -8.68
N LYS A 481 -2.62 -9.12 -9.19
CA LYS A 481 -1.61 -9.38 -10.22
C LYS A 481 -1.90 -8.78 -11.60
N GLN A 482 -3.12 -8.32 -11.85
CA GLN A 482 -3.49 -7.75 -13.14
C GLN A 482 -2.97 -6.31 -13.30
N LEU A 483 -2.62 -5.64 -12.21
CA LEU A 483 -2.03 -4.31 -12.24
C LEU A 483 -0.59 -4.38 -12.74
N THR A 484 -0.23 -3.48 -13.65
CA THR A 484 1.08 -3.49 -14.33
C THR A 484 2.23 -3.35 -13.33
N ASN A 485 2.07 -2.50 -12.32
CA ASN A 485 3.09 -2.26 -11.29
C ASN A 485 2.74 -2.89 -9.94
N THR A 486 2.08 -4.04 -9.95
CA THR A 486 1.69 -4.76 -8.74
C THR A 486 2.89 -5.29 -7.94
N VAL A 487 2.70 -5.40 -6.62
CA VAL A 487 3.60 -6.14 -5.72
C VAL A 487 2.91 -7.29 -4.99
N ASN A 488 1.63 -7.54 -5.30
CA ASN A 488 0.89 -8.68 -4.76
C ASN A 488 1.51 -10.02 -5.24
N LYS A 489 1.57 -11.02 -4.34
CA LYS A 489 2.15 -12.34 -4.65
C LYS A 489 1.09 -13.36 -5.08
N SER A 490 -0.18 -13.11 -4.79
CA SER A 490 -1.32 -14.01 -5.01
C SER A 490 -2.20 -13.53 -6.18
N ALA A 491 -2.85 -14.47 -6.89
CA ALA A 491 -3.70 -14.19 -8.05
C ALA A 491 -5.11 -13.76 -7.63
#